data_AF-K1U6V8-F1
#
_entry.id   AF-K1U6V8-F1
#
_cell.length_a   1.000
_cell.length_b   1.000
_cell.length_c   1.000
_cell.angle_alpha   90.00
_cell.angle_beta   90.00
_cell.angle_gamma   90.00
#
_symmetry.space_group_name_H-M   'P 1'
#
loop_
_entity.id
_entity.type
_entity.pdbx_description
1 polymer ?
#
loop_
_entity_poly.entity_id
_entity_poly.type
_entity_poly.pdbx_seq_one_letter_code
_entity_poly.pdbx_strand_id
1 'polypeptide(L)'
;MNIKGHFETITRHKLLVMKYCFACGLYEQGLAHDLSKYSPTEFIPGCIYYQGDHSPNEAEREARGYTSAWLHHKGRNKHHLEYWIDY
;
A
#
# COMPACT_ATOMS: atom_id res chain seq x y z
N MET A 1 3.08 2.92 -17.78
CA MET A 1 3.13 2.06 -16.59
C MET A 1 4.52 2.12 -15.99
N ASN A 2 4.68 2.72 -14.82
CA ASN A 2 5.99 2.91 -14.19
C ASN A 2 6.19 1.89 -13.06
N ILE A 3 6.54 0.67 -13.45
CA ILE A 3 6.70 -0.46 -12.51
C ILE A 3 7.82 -0.19 -11.51
N LYS A 4 8.98 0.27 -12.02
CA LYS A 4 10.17 0.53 -11.20
C LYS A 4 9.89 1.59 -10.14
N GLY A 5 9.31 2.72 -10.53
CA GLY A 5 9.00 3.81 -9.61
C GLY A 5 8.01 3.39 -8.52
N HIS A 6 6.97 2.64 -8.88
CA HIS A 6 6.02 2.12 -7.89
C HIS A 6 6.68 1.15 -6.92
N PHE A 7 7.43 0.17 -7.44
CA PHE A 7 8.14 -0.84 -6.65
C PHE A 7 9.13 -0.22 -5.66
N GLU A 8 9.95 0.73 -6.13
CA GLU A 8 10.92 1.43 -5.29
C GLU A 8 10.22 2.22 -4.18
N THR A 9 9.10 2.87 -4.50
CA THR A 9 8.33 3.67 -3.54
C THR A 9 7.74 2.81 -2.41
N ILE A 10 7.01 1.73 -2.74
CA ILE A 10 6.39 0.86 -1.73
C ILE A 10 7.45 0.11 -0.90
N THR A 11 8.57 -0.27 -1.52
CA THR A 11 9.65 -0.97 -0.82
C THR A 11 10.40 -0.06 0.12
N ARG A 12 10.71 1.17 -0.31
CA ARG A 12 11.31 2.19 0.57
C ARG A 12 10.41 2.49 1.77
N HIS A 13 9.11 2.64 1.54
CA HIS A 13 8.13 2.83 2.61
C HIS A 13 8.14 1.67 3.61
N LYS A 14 8.02 0.42 3.13
CA LYS A 14 8.05 -0.78 3.98
C LYS A 14 9.32 -0.86 4.83
N LEU A 15 10.49 -0.63 4.23
CA LEU A 15 11.77 -0.67 4.96
C LEU A 15 11.87 0.42 6.01
N LEU A 16 11.36 1.62 5.72
CA LEU A 16 11.34 2.74 6.66
C LEU A 16 10.45 2.42 7.86
N VAL A 17 9.23 1.93 7.64
CA VAL A 17 8.33 1.52 8.72
C VAL A 17 8.93 0.38 9.53
N MET A 18 9.50 -0.63 8.86
CA MET A 18 10.17 -1.75 9.51
C MET A 18 11.30 -1.29 10.44
N LYS A 19 12.13 -0.32 10.02
CA LYS A 19 13.18 0.27 10.86
C LYS A 19 12.64 0.84 12.16
N TYR A 20 11.55 1.62 12.10
CA TYR A 20 10.94 2.23 13.29
C TYR A 20 10.20 1.21 14.16
N CYS A 21 9.50 0.26 13.56
CA CYS A 21 8.91 -0.86 14.29
C CYS A 21 9.96 -1.63 15.08
N PHE A 22 11.13 -1.91 14.47
CA PHE A 22 12.21 -2.63 15.12
C PHE A 22 12.83 -1.84 16.28
N ALA A 23 12.93 -0.51 16.15
CA ALA A 23 13.41 0.37 17.23
C ALA A 23 12.50 0.34 18.47
N CYS A 24 11.22 -0.04 18.32
CA CYS A 24 10.24 -0.12 19.39
C CYS A 24 9.85 -1.56 19.77
N GLY A 25 10.56 -2.58 19.27
CA GLY A 25 10.29 -3.99 19.57
C GLY A 25 9.09 -4.62 18.83
N LEU A 26 8.51 -3.91 17.84
CA LEU A 26 7.36 -4.35 17.05
C LEU A 26 7.81 -5.15 15.81
N TYR A 27 8.58 -6.22 16.00
CA TYR A 27 9.23 -6.93 14.90
C TYR A 27 8.24 -7.56 13.91
N GLU A 28 7.20 -8.24 14.42
CA GLU A 28 6.20 -8.90 13.56
C GLU A 28 5.44 -7.88 12.72
N GLN A 29 5.03 -6.75 13.32
CA GLN A 29 4.33 -5.68 12.63
C GLN A 29 5.22 -5.06 11.56
N GLY A 30 6.50 -4.81 11.86
CA GLY A 30 7.45 -4.27 10.88
C GLY A 30 7.70 -5.21 9.69
N LEU A 31 7.74 -6.52 9.93
CA LEU A 31 7.90 -7.52 8.86
C LEU A 31 6.65 -7.65 7.99
N ALA A 32 5.47 -7.70 8.64
CA ALA A 32 4.18 -7.92 7.99
C ALA A 32 3.58 -6.66 7.35
N HIS A 33 4.06 -5.46 7.72
CA HIS A 33 3.54 -4.18 7.24
C HIS A 33 3.49 -4.14 5.71
N ASP A 34 2.30 -3.85 5.17
CA ASP A 34 2.04 -3.61 3.76
C ASP A 34 2.46 -4.74 2.80
N LEU A 35 2.62 -5.99 3.26
CA LEU A 35 2.99 -7.10 2.38
C LEU A 35 1.98 -7.33 1.25
N SER A 36 0.71 -6.97 1.45
CA SER A 36 -0.32 -7.11 0.41
C SER A 36 -0.09 -6.18 -0.79
N LYS A 37 0.70 -5.10 -0.66
CA LYS A 37 1.06 -4.17 -1.75
C LYS A 37 1.78 -4.87 -2.92
N TYR A 38 2.41 -6.01 -2.65
CA TYR A 38 3.12 -6.82 -3.64
C TYR A 38 2.22 -7.85 -4.34
N SER A 39 0.97 -8.00 -3.90
CA SER A 39 0.01 -8.87 -4.58
C SER A 39 -0.38 -8.28 -5.95
N PRO A 40 -0.69 -9.10 -6.97
CA PRO A 40 -1.14 -8.60 -8.27
C PRO A 40 -2.32 -7.63 -8.18
N THR A 41 -3.24 -7.85 -7.23
CA THR A 41 -4.44 -7.02 -7.02
C THR A 41 -4.12 -5.59 -6.59
N GLU A 42 -3.01 -5.37 -5.89
CA GLU A 42 -2.57 -4.03 -5.47
C GLU A 42 -1.46 -3.48 -6.36
N PHE A 43 -0.48 -4.32 -6.70
CA PHE A 43 0.73 -3.91 -7.39
C PHE A 43 0.46 -3.47 -8.84
N ILE A 44 -0.40 -4.21 -9.56
CA ILE A 44 -0.68 -3.91 -10.98
C ILE A 44 -1.41 -2.56 -11.11
N PRO A 45 -2.54 -2.30 -10.42
CA PRO A 45 -3.15 -0.98 -10.42
C PRO A 45 -2.17 0.09 -9.93
N GLY A 46 -1.40 -0.20 -8.88
CA GLY A 46 -0.37 0.69 -8.35
C GLY A 46 0.66 1.13 -9.41
N CYS A 47 1.08 0.22 -10.30
CA CYS A 47 1.99 0.52 -11.41
C CYS A 47 1.33 1.27 -12.57
N ILE A 48 0.06 0.97 -12.86
CA ILE A 48 -0.73 1.61 -13.93
C ILE A 48 -0.95 3.08 -13.59
N TYR A 49 -1.36 3.36 -12.35
CA TYR A 49 -1.74 4.69 -11.86
C TYR A 49 -0.61 5.43 -11.13
N TYR A 50 0.63 4.96 -11.24
CA TYR A 50 1.78 5.63 -10.62
C TYR A 50 2.11 6.96 -11.31
N GLN A 51 2.03 8.05 -10.56
CA GLN A 51 2.34 9.42 -11.03
C GLN A 51 3.67 9.95 -10.44
N GLY A 52 4.01 9.52 -9.23
CA GLY A 52 5.28 9.87 -8.55
C GLY A 52 5.17 11.01 -7.53
N ASP A 53 4.03 11.71 -7.50
CA ASP A 53 3.76 12.85 -6.61
C ASP A 53 2.48 12.66 -5.78
N HIS A 54 1.52 11.86 -6.27
CA HIS A 54 0.26 11.54 -5.59
C HIS A 54 0.02 10.02 -5.50
N SER A 55 -0.98 9.64 -4.71
CA SER A 55 -1.31 8.23 -4.49
C SER A 55 -1.85 7.58 -5.77
N PRO A 56 -1.35 6.41 -6.18
CA PRO A 56 -1.94 5.64 -7.29
C PRO A 56 -3.42 5.30 -7.05
N ASN A 57 -3.83 5.23 -5.77
CA ASN A 57 -5.22 5.01 -5.42
C ASN A 57 -6.11 6.22 -5.79
N GLU A 58 -5.61 7.45 -5.67
CA GLU A 58 -6.40 8.62 -6.06
C GLU A 58 -6.65 8.63 -7.57
N ALA A 59 -5.61 8.39 -8.36
CA ALA A 59 -5.74 8.26 -9.81
C ALA A 59 -6.60 7.08 -10.24
N GLU A 60 -6.51 5.92 -9.56
CA GLU A 60 -7.42 4.80 -9.84
C GLU A 60 -8.89 5.19 -9.57
N ARG A 61 -9.14 5.89 -8.45
CA ARG A 61 -10.49 6.33 -8.07
C ARG A 61 -11.04 7.34 -9.06
N GLU A 62 -10.23 8.29 -9.52
CA GLU A 62 -10.65 9.27 -10.53
C GLU A 62 -11.01 8.57 -11.86
N ALA A 63 -10.22 7.58 -12.27
CA ALA A 63 -10.46 6.87 -13.52
C ALA A 63 -11.64 5.87 -13.48
N ARG A 64 -11.90 5.24 -12.33
CA ARG A 64 -12.86 4.12 -12.21
C ARG A 64 -14.06 4.40 -11.31
N GLY A 65 -14.02 5.46 -10.51
CA GLY A 65 -14.96 5.73 -9.42
C GLY A 65 -14.65 4.97 -8.13
N TYR A 66 -13.68 4.06 -8.11
CA TYR A 66 -13.29 3.26 -6.94
C TYR A 66 -11.83 2.81 -7.02
N THR A 67 -11.33 2.25 -5.93
CA THR A 67 -9.95 1.77 -5.81
C THR A 67 -9.89 0.29 -5.48
N SER A 68 -9.61 -0.54 -6.48
CA SER A 68 -9.47 -1.98 -6.26
C SER A 68 -8.29 -2.31 -5.36
N ALA A 69 -7.17 -1.60 -5.53
CA ALA A 69 -5.99 -1.77 -4.70
C ALA A 69 -6.27 -1.39 -3.23
N TRP A 70 -6.93 -0.24 -3.00
CA TRP A 70 -7.27 0.20 -1.64
C TRP A 70 -8.25 -0.74 -0.94
N LEU A 71 -9.31 -1.17 -1.63
CA LEU A 71 -10.31 -2.08 -1.06
C LEU A 71 -9.68 -3.41 -0.64
N HIS A 72 -8.78 -3.95 -1.46
CA HIS A 72 -8.03 -5.16 -1.12
C HIS A 72 -7.07 -4.94 0.06
N HIS A 73 -6.37 -3.80 0.05
CA HIS A 73 -5.36 -3.43 1.03
C HIS A 73 -5.94 -3.21 2.43
N LYS A 74 -6.92 -2.31 2.53
CA LYS A 74 -7.53 -1.95 3.82
C LYS A 74 -8.21 -3.15 4.48
N GLY A 75 -8.72 -4.11 3.69
CA GLY A 75 -9.34 -5.33 4.19
C GLY A 75 -8.37 -6.44 4.64
N ARG A 76 -7.05 -6.24 4.50
CA ARG A 76 -6.01 -7.22 4.91
C ARG A 76 -5.01 -6.65 5.92
N ASN A 77 -4.99 -5.34 6.09
CA ASN A 77 -4.01 -4.65 6.91
C ASN A 77 -4.70 -3.95 8.08
N LYS A 78 -4.56 -4.55 9.27
CA LYS A 78 -5.21 -4.12 10.52
C LYS A 78 -4.79 -2.74 11.04
N HIS A 79 -3.72 -2.15 10.49
CA HIS A 79 -3.25 -0.83 10.90
C HIS A 79 -4.04 0.31 10.24
N HIS A 80 -4.89 0.00 9.25
CA HIS A 80 -5.85 0.95 8.71
C HIS A 80 -7.14 0.91 9.53
N LEU A 81 -7.68 2.09 9.83
CA LEU A 81 -8.92 2.22 10.59
C LEU A 81 -10.08 1.54 9.85
N GLU A 82 -10.13 1.67 8.52
CA GLU A 82 -11.16 1.12 7.64
C GLU A 82 -11.15 -0.42 7.57
N TYR A 83 -10.18 -1.09 8.19
CA TYR A 83 -10.26 -2.53 8.44
C TYR A 83 -11.35 -2.85 9.48
N TRP A 84 -11.57 -1.95 10.45
CA TRP A 84 -12.34 -2.21 11.66
C TRP A 84 -13.74 -1.61 11.64
N ILE A 85 -14.05 -0.80 10.64
CA ILE A 85 -15.30 -0.03 10.59
C ILE A 85 -15.97 -0.17 9.25
N ASP A 86 -17.30 -0.15 9.29
CA ASP A 86 -18.18 -0.10 8.13
C ASP A 86 -18.81 1.30 8.12
N TYR A 87 -18.22 2.20 7.33
CA TYR A 87 -18.65 3.60 7.19
C TYR A 87 -19.76 3.74 6.17
#